data_AF-A0A940E5J4-F1
#
_entry.id   AF-A0A940E5J4-F1
#
_cell.length_a   1.000
_cell.length_b   1.000
_cell.length_c   1.000
_cell.angle_alpha   90.00
_cell.angle_beta   90.00
_cell.angle_gamma   90.00
#
_symmetry.space_group_name_H-M   'P 1'
#
loop_
_entity.id
_entity.type
_entity.pdbx_description
1 polymer ?
#
loop_
_entity_poly.entity_id
_entity_poly.type
_entity_poly.pdbx_seq_one_letter_code
_entity_poly.pdbx_strand_id
1 'polypeptide(L)'
;MDQIELDQLLEEIKPQIAEINRGAQMMDAETDEKKKLVGSSVVNKAVTKIIEKGGMPLLRAAFNKVDPERQRTVELQLFAVSDKTGATWLP
;
A
#
# COMPACT_ATOMS: atom_id res chain seq x y z
N MET A 1 3.62 -9.56 16.23
CA MET A 1 4.67 -8.64 15.80
C MET A 1 4.88 -7.67 16.93
N ASP A 2 6.08 -7.67 17.50
CA ASP A 2 6.45 -6.65 18.49
C ASP A 2 6.87 -5.34 17.79
N GLN A 3 7.03 -4.27 18.56
CA GLN A 3 7.32 -2.94 18.01
C GLN A 3 8.70 -2.88 17.32
N ILE A 4 9.69 -3.62 17.83
CA ILE A 4 11.05 -3.60 17.29
C ILE A 4 11.07 -4.31 15.93
N GLU A 5 10.41 -5.46 15.83
CA GLU A 5 10.21 -6.20 14.59
C GLU A 5 9.46 -5.35 13.55
N LEU A 6 8.39 -4.65 13.97
CA LEU A 6 7.62 -3.78 13.08
C LEU A 6 8.47 -2.64 12.52
N ASP A 7 9.26 -1.97 13.36
CA ASP A 7 10.11 -0.85 12.94
C ASP A 7 11.21 -1.30 11.97
N GLN A 8 11.81 -2.48 12.19
CA GLN A 8 12.76 -3.07 11.24
C GLN A 8 12.11 -3.38 9.89
N LEU A 9 10.94 -4.01 9.91
CA LEU A 9 10.21 -4.33 8.68
C LEU A 9 9.81 -3.07 7.91
N LEU A 10 9.40 -2.00 8.61
CA LEU A 10 9.08 -0.69 8.02
C LEU A 10 10.26 -0.08 7.28
N GLU A 11 11.46 -0.13 7.85
CA GLU A 11 12.68 0.32 7.20
C GLU A 11 12.94 -0.45 5.89
N GLU A 12 12.75 -1.76 5.92
CA GLU A 12 12.98 -2.61 4.75
C GLU A 12 11.92 -2.44 3.65
N ILE A 13 10.71 -1.98 3.99
CA ILE A 13 9.64 -1.74 3.01
C ILE A 13 9.53 -0.29 2.54
N LYS A 14 10.46 0.59 2.91
CA LYS A 14 10.54 1.97 2.39
C LYS A 14 10.43 2.06 0.86
N PRO A 15 11.09 1.19 0.06
CA PRO A 15 10.93 1.20 -1.39
C PRO A 15 9.49 0.92 -1.85
N GLN A 16 8.77 0.03 -1.16
CA GLN A 16 7.38 -0.30 -1.46
C GLN A 16 6.45 0.86 -1.10
N ILE A 17 6.71 1.58 0.00
CA ILE A 17 5.96 2.80 0.34
C ILE A 17 6.17 3.87 -0.74
N ALA A 18 7.40 4.05 -1.23
CA ALA A 18 7.68 4.96 -2.33
C ALA A 18 6.95 4.56 -3.63
N GLU A 19 6.90 3.27 -3.95
CA GLU A 19 6.14 2.75 -5.08
C GLU A 19 4.63 2.94 -4.92
N ILE A 20 4.08 2.82 -3.71
CA ILE A 20 2.67 3.14 -3.42
C ILE A 20 2.38 4.61 -3.74
N ASN A 21 3.21 5.53 -3.24
CA ASN A 21 3.08 6.96 -3.54
C ASN A 21 3.17 7.24 -5.04
N ARG A 22 4.14 6.61 -5.72
CA ARG A 22 4.31 6.74 -7.18
C ARG A 22 3.09 6.22 -7.94
N GLY A 23 2.57 5.06 -7.58
CA GLY A 23 1.39 4.47 -8.20
C GLY A 23 0.14 5.33 -7.99
N ALA A 24 -0.06 5.88 -6.78
CA ALA A 24 -1.13 6.82 -6.49
C ALA A 24 -1.00 8.12 -7.30
N GLN A 25 0.20 8.69 -7.38
CA GLN A 25 0.46 9.86 -8.21
C GLN A 25 0.11 9.62 -9.68
N MET A 26 0.44 8.45 -10.23
CA MET A 26 0.08 8.09 -11.61
C MET A 26 -1.44 8.00 -11.82
N MET A 27 -2.19 7.52 -10.83
CA MET A 27 -3.65 7.46 -10.90
C MET A 27 -4.28 8.85 -10.82
N ASP A 28 -3.77 9.71 -9.94
CA ASP A 28 -4.29 11.06 -9.73
C ASP A 28 -3.96 12.01 -10.88
N ALA A 29 -2.85 11.77 -11.59
CA ALA A 29 -2.44 12.57 -12.74
C ALA A 29 -3.22 12.24 -14.03
N GLU A 30 -3.96 11.14 -14.06
CA GLU A 30 -4.65 10.66 -15.26
C GLU A 30 -6.17 10.79 -15.12
N THR A 31 -6.83 11.26 -16.18
CA THR A 31 -8.30 11.33 -16.25
C THR A 31 -8.90 10.10 -16.94
N ASP A 32 -8.11 9.39 -17.74
CA ASP A 32 -8.53 8.16 -18.42
C ASP A 32 -8.35 6.95 -17.49
N GLU A 33 -9.47 6.30 -17.17
CA GLU A 33 -9.50 5.10 -16.32
C GLU A 33 -8.57 3.99 -16.81
N LYS A 34 -8.39 3.81 -18.12
CA LYS A 34 -7.47 2.78 -18.65
C LYS A 34 -6.02 3.08 -18.30
N LYS A 35 -5.64 4.35 -18.24
CA LYS A 35 -4.27 4.76 -17.89
C LYS A 35 -4.02 4.66 -16.38
N LYS A 36 -5.05 4.90 -15.56
CA LYS A 36 -4.99 4.69 -14.11
C LYS A 36 -4.65 3.24 -13.73
N LEU A 37 -5.00 2.26 -14.58
CA LEU A 37 -4.65 0.85 -14.36
C LEU A 37 -3.14 0.62 -14.16
N VAL A 38 -2.28 1.43 -14.80
CA VAL A 38 -0.83 1.31 -14.62
C VAL A 38 -0.44 1.68 -13.19
N GLY A 39 -0.96 2.79 -12.68
CA GLY A 39 -0.74 3.22 -11.28
C GLY A 39 -1.33 2.22 -10.28
N SER A 40 -2.55 1.73 -10.52
CA SER A 40 -3.17 0.68 -9.71
C SER A 40 -2.31 -0.60 -9.67
N SER A 41 -1.74 -1.02 -10.81
CA SER A 41 -0.84 -2.18 -10.87
C SER A 41 0.42 -1.98 -10.02
N VAL A 42 0.98 -0.78 -10.00
CA VAL A 42 2.15 -0.43 -9.17
C VAL A 42 1.79 -0.53 -7.68
N VAL A 43 0.68 0.10 -7.26
CA VAL A 43 0.21 0.03 -5.87
C VAL A 43 -0.02 -1.41 -5.46
N ASN A 44 -0.75 -2.19 -6.26
CA ASN A 44 -1.04 -3.60 -5.96
C ASN A 44 0.23 -4.45 -5.78
N LYS A 45 1.23 -4.30 -6.66
CA LYS A 45 2.50 -5.04 -6.51
C LYS A 45 3.24 -4.69 -5.23
N ALA A 46 3.26 -3.40 -4.86
CA ALA A 46 3.92 -2.95 -3.63
C ALA A 46 3.18 -3.45 -2.38
N VAL A 47 1.84 -3.35 -2.37
CA VAL A 47 0.96 -3.82 -1.30
C VAL A 47 1.09 -5.33 -1.10
N THR A 48 1.06 -6.12 -2.18
CA THR A 48 1.25 -7.58 -2.09
C THR A 48 2.58 -7.93 -1.41
N LYS A 49 3.68 -7.27 -1.78
CA LYS A 49 4.99 -7.50 -1.15
C LYS A 49 5.00 -7.16 0.34
N ILE A 50 4.31 -6.09 0.74
CA ILE A 50 4.19 -5.70 2.15
C ILE A 50 3.41 -6.77 2.92
N ILE A 51 2.27 -7.20 2.39
CA ILE A 51 1.43 -8.25 3.00
C ILE A 51 2.18 -9.58 3.11
N GLU A 52 2.91 -9.98 2.06
CA GLU A 52 3.70 -11.21 2.08
C GLU A 52 4.77 -11.21 3.17
N LYS A 53 5.25 -10.01 3.55
CA LYS A 53 6.32 -9.84 4.52
C LYS A 53 5.84 -9.73 5.96
N GLY A 54 4.75 -9.00 6.20
CA GLY A 54 4.29 -8.71 7.57
C GLY A 54 2.78 -8.67 7.76
N GLY A 55 2.01 -9.13 6.76
CA GLY A 55 0.56 -9.20 6.80
C GLY A 55 -0.13 -7.84 6.93
N MET A 56 -1.39 -7.87 7.37
CA MET A 56 -2.20 -6.67 7.58
C MET A 56 -1.62 -5.66 8.58
N PRO A 57 -0.99 -6.06 9.71
CA PRO A 57 -0.38 -5.10 10.64
C PRO A 57 0.70 -4.22 10.00
N LEU A 58 1.59 -4.84 9.20
CA LEU A 58 2.63 -4.09 8.50
C LEU A 58 2.03 -3.20 7.41
N LEU A 59 1.01 -3.66 6.69
CA LEU A 59 0.32 -2.83 5.68
C LEU A 59 -0.32 -1.59 6.30
N ARG A 60 -0.97 -1.71 7.46
CA ARG A 60 -1.54 -0.57 8.20
C ARG A 60 -0.46 0.41 8.65
N ALA A 61 0.66 -0.09 9.15
CA ALA A 61 1.78 0.76 9.53
C ALA A 61 2.40 1.48 8.32
N ALA A 62 2.55 0.77 7.19
CA ALA A 62 3.05 1.32 5.94
C ALA A 62 2.12 2.40 5.37
N PHE A 63 0.80 2.19 5.42
CA PHE A 63 -0.21 3.16 4.99
C PHE A 63 -0.07 4.49 5.73
N ASN A 64 0.22 4.47 7.04
CA ASN A 64 0.45 5.69 7.82
C ASN A 64 1.72 6.46 7.42
N LYS A 65 2.57 5.89 6.54
CA LYS A 65 3.76 6.54 5.96
C LYS A 65 3.55 6.98 4.51
N VAL A 66 2.40 6.65 3.91
CA VAL A 66 1.98 7.17 2.59
C VAL A 66 1.77 8.67 2.69
N ASP A 67 2.11 9.38 1.61
CA ASP A 67 1.89 10.82 1.48
C ASP A 67 0.44 11.18 1.80
N PRO A 68 0.16 12.10 2.74
CA PRO A 68 -1.20 12.51 3.10
C PRO A 68 -2.08 12.89 1.90
N GLU A 69 -1.52 13.53 0.87
CA GLU A 69 -2.29 13.92 -0.32
C GLU A 69 -2.76 12.71 -1.16
N ARG A 70 -2.09 11.56 -0.99
CA ARG A 70 -2.33 10.32 -1.73
C ARG A 70 -3.07 9.27 -0.92
N GLN A 71 -3.20 9.45 0.40
CA GLN A 71 -3.80 8.46 1.29
C GLN A 71 -5.20 8.05 0.85
N ARG A 72 -6.04 8.99 0.39
CA ARG A 72 -7.38 8.66 -0.08
C ARG A 72 -7.37 7.75 -1.32
N THR A 73 -6.53 8.05 -2.29
CA THR A 73 -6.38 7.24 -3.50
C THR A 73 -5.87 5.85 -3.17
N VAL A 74 -4.88 5.74 -2.27
CA VAL A 74 -4.35 4.45 -1.81
C VAL A 74 -5.39 3.66 -1.04
N GLU A 75 -6.11 4.28 -0.10
CA GLU A 75 -7.16 3.64 0.69
C GLU A 75 -8.24 3.00 -0.20
N LEU A 76 -8.66 3.71 -1.25
CA LEU A 76 -9.62 3.16 -2.22
C LEU A 76 -9.08 1.94 -2.97
N GLN A 77 -7.77 1.90 -3.28
CA GLN A 77 -7.14 0.72 -3.88
C GLN A 77 -7.01 -0.44 -2.90
N LEU A 78 -6.87 -0.16 -1.60
CA LEU A 78 -6.78 -1.18 -0.57
C LEU A 78 -8.12 -1.82 -0.22
N PHE A 79 -9.24 -1.31 -0.74
CA PHE A 79 -10.56 -1.85 -0.43
C PHE A 79 -10.62 -3.36 -0.71
N ALA A 80 -11.04 -4.13 0.30
CA ALA A 80 -11.15 -5.59 0.28
C ALA A 80 -9.83 -6.38 0.08
N VAL A 81 -8.67 -5.71 0.10
CA VAL A 81 -7.38 -6.41 0.12
C VAL A 81 -7.27 -7.26 1.38
N SER A 82 -6.96 -8.54 1.23
CA SER A 82 -6.89 -9.49 2.34
C SER A 82 -5.52 -10.16 2.40
N ASP A 83 -5.05 -10.46 3.61
CA ASP A 83 -3.85 -11.26 3.80
C ASP A 83 -4.15 -12.77 3.85
N LYS A 84 -3.12 -13.60 3.97
CA LYS A 84 -3.22 -15.07 4.00
C LYS A 84 -3.98 -15.61 5.22
N THR A 85 -4.19 -14.80 6.25
CA THR A 85 -4.94 -15.17 7.45
C THR A 85 -6.44 -14.89 7.31
N GLY A 86 -6.85 -14.26 6.21
CA GLY A 86 -8.22 -13.80 5.99
C GLY A 86 -8.51 -12.44 6.62
N ALA A 87 -7.51 -11.77 7.20
CA ALA A 87 -7.68 -10.40 7.66
C ALA A 87 -7.79 -9.47 6.45
N THR A 88 -8.85 -8.67 6.42
CA THR A 88 -9.16 -7.76 5.31
C THR A 88 -8.93 -6.30 5.71
N TRP A 89 -8.45 -5.50 4.75
CA TRP A 89 -8.41 -4.06 4.88
C TRP A 89 -9.83 -3.51 4.88
N LEU A 90 -10.21 -2.92 6.01
CA LEU A 90 -11.46 -2.20 6.20
C LEU A 90 -11.10 -0.76 6.58
N PRO A 91 -11.72 0.26 5.93
CA PRO A 91 -11.57 1.66 6.28
C PRO A 91 -12.03 1.96 7.72
#